data_AF-A0A832MSY5-F1
#
_entry.id   AF-A0A832MSY5-F1
#
_cell.length_a   1.000
_cell.length_b   1.000
_cell.length_c   1.000
_cell.angle_alpha   90.00
_cell.angle_beta   90.00
_cell.angle_gamma   90.00
#
_symmetry.space_group_name_H-M   'P 1'
#
loop_
_entity.id
_entity.type
_entity.pdbx_description
1 polymer ?
#
loop_
_entity_poly.entity_id
_entity_poly.type
_entity_poly.pdbx_seq_one_letter_code
_entity_poly.pdbx_strand_id
1 'polypeptide(L)'
;DSIQNTFHVTPLLFIVPIVVIVMIVRKAKPLTALFVGTILAGVFAVIFQPEILMKVAGSDTMNFSSAYKGVMNAMTNSVYIPSGNEILDENKLFSAGGMEGMLSTIWLILCAMFFGGIMQEIGALQKISDTLLSVAKSTFGLFASTTATCIFFNGTASDQYLAIVVPGKMYQKAFQDKGLAPENLSRTLEDSGTVTSILFPWNTGGAYQSKTLGVATGEYVWFAFFNLISPIMTLIFAYFNIKIRKLVTKKSEV
;
A
#
# COMPACT_ATOMS: atom_id res chain seq x y z
N ASP A 1 18.58 26.01 -7.42
CA ASP A 1 20.00 26.10 -7.05
C ASP A 1 20.43 25.02 -6.06
N SER A 2 19.87 24.94 -4.85
CA SER A 2 20.27 23.90 -3.87
C SER A 2 20.21 22.46 -4.40
N ILE A 3 19.16 22.08 -5.13
CA ILE A 3 19.06 20.73 -5.72
C ILE A 3 20.18 20.45 -6.75
N GLN A 4 20.51 21.41 -7.61
CA GLN A 4 21.54 21.24 -8.64
C GLN A 4 22.96 21.20 -8.04
N ASN A 5 23.15 21.88 -6.90
CA ASN A 5 24.42 21.87 -6.17
C ASN A 5 24.61 20.59 -5.32
N THR A 6 23.52 19.94 -4.93
CA THR A 6 23.57 18.72 -4.10
C THR A 6 23.49 17.44 -4.92
N PHE A 7 22.72 17.43 -6.01
CA PHE A 7 22.45 16.24 -6.82
C PHE A 7 22.79 16.47 -8.29
N HIS A 8 23.49 15.51 -8.89
CA HIS A 8 23.65 15.46 -10.34
C HIS A 8 22.37 14.95 -11.03
N VAL A 9 21.51 15.88 -11.46
CA VAL A 9 20.24 15.55 -12.13
C VAL A 9 20.43 15.51 -13.65
N THR A 10 20.20 14.34 -14.26
CA THR A 10 20.25 14.14 -15.71
C THR A 10 19.05 13.33 -16.20
N PRO A 11 18.53 13.57 -17.41
CA PRO A 11 17.46 12.75 -17.99
C PRO A 11 17.78 11.25 -18.02
N LEU A 12 19.06 10.86 -18.01
CA LEU A 12 19.47 9.46 -17.95
C LEU A 12 18.98 8.76 -16.67
N LEU A 13 18.80 9.48 -15.55
CA LEU A 13 18.30 8.89 -14.31
C LEU A 13 16.90 8.29 -14.46
N PHE A 14 16.10 8.76 -15.44
CA PHE A 14 14.79 8.18 -15.74
C PHE A 14 14.84 6.78 -16.35
N ILE A 15 16.01 6.30 -16.77
CA ILE A 15 16.17 4.91 -17.25
C ILE A 15 15.73 3.92 -16.18
N VAL A 16 16.07 4.17 -14.90
CA VAL A 16 15.70 3.27 -13.78
C VAL A 16 14.18 3.12 -13.65
N PRO A 17 13.37 4.20 -13.45
CA PRO A 17 11.93 4.05 -13.38
C PRO A 17 11.30 3.56 -14.68
N ILE A 18 11.84 3.92 -15.85
CA ILE A 18 11.35 3.39 -17.14
C ILE A 18 11.50 1.87 -17.21
N VAL A 19 12.65 1.32 -16.81
CA VAL A 19 12.86 -0.14 -16.78
C VAL A 19 11.86 -0.81 -15.85
N VAL A 20 11.63 -0.25 -14.65
CA VAL A 20 10.63 -0.77 -13.71
C VAL A 20 9.22 -0.72 -14.30
N ILE A 21 8.82 0.38 -14.95
CA ILE A 21 7.52 0.51 -15.62
C ILE A 21 7.37 -0.54 -16.72
N VAL A 22 8.39 -0.73 -17.56
CA VAL A 22 8.38 -1.75 -18.62
C VAL A 22 8.20 -3.15 -18.00
N MET A 23 8.85 -3.46 -16.88
CA MET A 23 8.67 -4.73 -16.17
C MET A 23 7.24 -4.91 -15.66
N ILE A 24 6.62 -3.85 -15.11
CA ILE A 24 5.24 -3.88 -14.62
C ILE A 24 4.26 -4.10 -15.79
N VAL A 25 4.43 -3.38 -16.90
CA VAL A 25 3.60 -3.55 -18.11
C VAL A 25 3.74 -4.97 -18.68
N ARG A 26 4.93 -5.57 -18.58
CA ARG A 26 5.19 -6.97 -18.96
C ARG A 26 4.72 -7.98 -17.91
N LYS A 27 4.01 -7.56 -16.86
CA LYS A 27 3.47 -8.41 -15.79
C LYS A 27 4.55 -9.20 -15.03
N ALA A 28 5.75 -8.63 -14.88
CA ALA A 28 6.78 -9.22 -14.03
C ALA A 28 6.28 -9.28 -12.57
N LYS A 29 6.75 -10.28 -11.81
CA LYS A 29 6.42 -10.38 -10.38
C LYS A 29 6.89 -9.10 -9.66
N PRO A 30 6.08 -8.49 -8.77
CA PRO A 30 6.44 -7.24 -8.09
C PRO A 30 7.80 -7.31 -7.37
N LEU A 31 8.08 -8.44 -6.70
CA LEU A 31 9.37 -8.68 -6.04
C LEU A 31 10.56 -8.57 -7.01
N THR A 32 10.42 -9.10 -8.22
CA THR A 32 11.47 -9.05 -9.25
C THR A 32 11.67 -7.63 -9.76
N ALA A 33 10.58 -6.89 -10.01
CA ALA A 33 10.67 -5.50 -10.46
C ALA A 33 11.33 -4.59 -9.42
N LEU A 34 10.96 -4.76 -8.14
CA LEU A 34 11.58 -4.04 -7.02
C LEU A 34 13.07 -4.36 -6.89
N PHE A 35 13.43 -5.65 -6.94
CA PHE A 35 14.83 -6.07 -6.83
C PHE A 35 15.69 -5.47 -7.95
N VAL A 36 15.26 -5.59 -9.20
CA VAL A 36 15.97 -5.01 -10.35
C VAL A 36 16.06 -3.50 -10.25
N GLY A 37 14.97 -2.83 -9.87
CA GLY A 37 14.94 -1.38 -9.67
C GLY A 37 15.94 -0.91 -8.62
N THR A 38 16.01 -1.59 -7.48
CA THR A 38 16.95 -1.26 -6.39
C THR A 38 18.40 -1.46 -6.81
N ILE A 39 18.73 -2.57 -7.49
CA ILE A 39 20.09 -2.81 -7.99
C ILE A 39 20.48 -1.75 -9.02
N LEU A 40 19.60 -1.43 -9.98
CA LEU A 40 19.85 -0.39 -10.97
C LEU A 40 20.02 0.99 -10.32
N ALA A 41 19.22 1.33 -9.32
CA ALA A 41 19.36 2.57 -8.55
C ALA A 41 20.74 2.63 -7.85
N GLY A 42 21.20 1.53 -7.25
CA GLY A 42 22.53 1.44 -6.65
C GLY A 42 23.65 1.66 -7.67
N VAL A 43 23.57 1.01 -8.84
CA VAL A 43 24.54 1.21 -9.94
C VAL A 43 24.54 2.67 -10.42
N PHE A 44 23.37 3.27 -10.59
CA PHE A 44 23.24 4.66 -11.02
C PHE A 44 23.75 5.63 -9.95
N ALA A 45 23.55 5.34 -8.66
CA ALA A 45 24.12 6.15 -7.59
C ALA A 45 25.66 6.15 -7.63
N VAL A 46 26.29 5.01 -7.95
CA VAL A 46 27.76 4.92 -8.09
C VAL A 46 28.26 5.75 -9.28
N ILE A 47 27.55 5.72 -10.40
CA ILE A 47 27.97 6.40 -11.64
C ILE A 47 27.69 7.91 -11.57
N PHE A 48 26.52 8.31 -11.10
CA PHE A 48 26.05 9.69 -11.19
C PHE A 48 26.11 10.46 -9.86
N GLN A 49 26.27 9.80 -8.70
CA GLN A 49 26.27 10.45 -7.38
C GLN A 49 27.45 10.02 -6.48
N PRO A 50 28.70 9.99 -6.97
CA PRO A 50 29.84 9.51 -6.20
C PRO A 50 30.12 10.34 -4.94
N GLU A 51 29.97 11.66 -5.02
CA GLU A 51 30.20 12.57 -3.88
C GLU A 51 29.22 12.34 -2.73
N ILE A 52 27.95 12.07 -3.06
CA ILE A 52 26.93 11.75 -2.07
C ILE A 52 27.25 10.40 -1.42
N LEU A 53 27.60 9.39 -2.21
CA LEU A 53 27.92 8.07 -1.67
C LEU A 53 29.13 8.10 -0.71
N MET A 54 30.14 8.91 -1.02
CA MET A 54 31.28 9.11 -0.13
C MET A 54 30.86 9.72 1.22
N LYS A 55 30.00 10.75 1.19
CA LYS A 55 29.42 11.36 2.40
C LYS A 55 28.60 10.34 3.21
N VAL A 56 27.78 9.54 2.54
CA VAL A 56 26.94 8.51 3.18
C VAL A 56 27.78 7.34 3.73
N ALA A 57 28.91 7.03 3.11
CA ALA A 57 29.85 6.01 3.57
C ALA A 57 30.76 6.50 4.72
N GLY A 58 30.87 7.82 4.89
CA GLY A 58 31.82 8.46 5.80
C GLY A 58 33.28 8.26 5.37
N SER A 59 33.55 8.40 4.06
CA SER A 59 34.89 8.21 3.50
C SER A 59 35.26 9.33 2.54
N ASP A 60 36.51 9.79 2.58
CA ASP A 60 37.02 10.87 1.73
C ASP A 60 37.52 10.40 0.35
N THR A 61 37.53 9.08 0.11
CA THR A 61 38.01 8.51 -1.16
C THR A 61 37.01 7.52 -1.74
N MET A 62 36.78 7.62 -3.04
CA MET A 62 35.93 6.68 -3.78
C MET A 62 36.71 5.42 -4.12
N ASN A 63 36.53 4.38 -3.32
CA ASN A 63 36.99 3.02 -3.58
C ASN A 63 35.80 2.03 -3.56
N PHE A 64 36.02 0.78 -3.96
CA PHE A 64 34.96 -0.24 -4.02
C PHE A 64 34.24 -0.41 -2.66
N SER A 65 34.98 -0.37 -1.55
CA SER A 65 34.42 -0.49 -0.20
C SER A 65 33.50 0.69 0.15
N SER A 66 33.92 1.93 -0.16
CA SER A 66 33.12 3.13 0.07
C SER A 66 31.86 3.17 -0.82
N ALA A 67 31.97 2.73 -2.08
CA ALA A 67 30.84 2.66 -3.00
C ALA A 67 29.80 1.65 -2.51
N TYR A 68 30.26 0.45 -2.14
CA TYR A 68 29.41 -0.59 -1.57
C TYR A 68 28.76 -0.12 -0.26
N LYS A 69 29.54 0.43 0.67
CA LYS A 69 29.04 0.93 1.96
C LYS A 69 28.05 2.07 1.79
N GLY A 70 28.33 3.02 0.90
CA GLY A 70 27.45 4.14 0.61
C GLY A 70 26.10 3.69 0.04
N VAL A 71 26.13 2.77 -0.93
CA VAL A 71 24.90 2.20 -1.53
C VAL A 71 24.12 1.39 -0.50
N MET A 72 24.80 0.52 0.26
CA MET A 72 24.15 -0.27 1.32
C MET A 72 23.53 0.63 2.39
N ASN A 73 24.27 1.62 2.91
CA ASN A 73 23.76 2.57 3.89
C ASN A 73 22.56 3.36 3.36
N ALA A 74 22.60 3.81 2.10
CA ALA A 74 21.48 4.51 1.49
C ALA A 74 20.23 3.64 1.35
N MET A 75 20.40 2.33 1.15
CA MET A 75 19.27 1.39 1.08
C MET A 75 18.76 0.98 2.47
N THR A 76 19.66 0.75 3.43
CA THR A 76 19.31 0.11 4.71
C THR A 76 19.00 1.11 5.81
N ASN A 77 19.75 2.20 5.90
CA ASN A 77 19.77 3.07 7.08
C ASN A 77 19.10 4.41 6.80
N SER A 78 18.83 5.15 7.86
CA SER A 78 18.49 6.56 7.74
C SER A 78 19.68 7.38 7.23
N VAL A 79 19.46 8.16 6.18
CA VAL A 79 20.46 9.03 5.56
C VAL A 79 19.91 10.45 5.49
N TYR A 80 20.79 11.42 5.73
CA TYR A 80 20.51 12.83 5.55
C TYR A 80 21.63 13.48 4.75
N ILE A 81 21.28 14.24 3.71
CA ILE A 81 22.22 14.93 2.82
C ILE A 81 22.07 16.44 3.03
N PRO A 82 23.06 17.13 3.62
CA PRO A 82 22.98 18.57 3.82
C PRO A 82 22.98 19.30 2.47
N SER A 83 22.03 20.21 2.29
CA SER A 83 21.84 20.97 1.06
C SER A 83 22.61 22.30 1.06
N GLY A 84 23.06 22.75 2.24
CA GLY A 84 23.70 24.06 2.43
C GLY A 84 22.70 25.23 2.46
N ASN A 85 21.40 24.94 2.47
CA ASN A 85 20.34 25.91 2.69
C ASN A 85 19.66 25.63 4.04
N GLU A 86 19.71 26.59 4.95
CA GLU A 86 19.21 26.44 6.33
C GLU A 86 17.75 25.98 6.37
N ILE A 87 16.87 26.54 5.54
CA ILE A 87 15.44 26.20 5.52
C ILE A 87 15.23 24.74 5.09
N LEU A 88 15.96 24.27 4.08
CA LEU A 88 15.83 22.89 3.59
C LEU A 88 16.41 21.88 4.58
N ASP A 89 17.47 22.28 5.26
CA ASP A 89 18.22 21.46 6.21
C ASP A 89 17.48 21.33 7.55
N GLU A 90 16.85 22.41 8.03
CA GLU A 90 15.96 22.40 9.21
C GLU A 90 14.77 21.46 9.03
N ASN A 91 14.17 21.45 7.84
CA ASN A 91 13.07 20.55 7.50
C ASN A 91 13.54 19.14 7.10
N LYS A 92 14.85 18.89 7.12
CA LYS A 92 15.48 17.63 6.69
C LYS A 92 14.96 17.13 5.35
N LEU A 93 14.79 18.02 4.38
CA LEU A 93 14.11 17.71 3.12
C LEU A 93 14.82 16.60 2.33
N PHE A 94 16.15 16.55 2.40
CA PHE A 94 16.96 15.49 1.78
C PHE A 94 17.30 14.39 2.79
N SER A 95 16.29 13.91 3.51
CA SER A 95 16.39 12.72 4.34
C SER A 95 15.63 11.55 3.75
N ALA A 96 16.14 10.34 3.95
CA ALA A 96 15.49 9.10 3.58
C ALA A 96 15.69 8.09 4.71
N GLY A 97 14.64 7.37 5.09
CA GLY A 97 14.69 6.41 6.21
C GLY A 97 15.27 5.03 5.86
N GLY A 98 15.51 4.74 4.58
CA GLY A 98 15.92 3.40 4.14
C GLY A 98 14.95 2.28 4.58
N MET A 99 15.43 1.04 4.59
CA MET A 99 14.68 -0.10 5.12
C MET A 99 14.45 -0.01 6.63
N GLU A 100 15.37 0.58 7.39
CA GLU A 100 15.24 0.87 8.81
C GLU A 100 13.96 1.65 9.11
N GLY A 101 13.66 2.64 8.25
CA GLY A 101 12.44 3.43 8.32
C GLY A 101 11.17 2.58 8.16
N MET A 102 11.22 1.47 7.44
CA MET A 102 10.05 0.61 7.23
C MET A 102 9.93 -0.52 8.26
N LEU A 103 10.91 -0.72 9.15
CA LEU A 103 10.91 -1.85 10.10
C LEU A 103 9.68 -1.87 11.01
N SER A 104 9.21 -0.71 11.46
CA SER A 104 7.98 -0.62 12.27
C SER A 104 6.74 -1.09 11.50
N THR A 105 6.63 -0.72 10.22
CA THR A 105 5.53 -1.20 9.35
C THR A 105 5.65 -2.69 9.07
N ILE A 106 6.87 -3.20 8.83
CA ILE A 106 7.12 -4.63 8.61
C ILE A 106 6.72 -5.44 9.85
N TRP A 107 7.08 -4.97 11.06
CA TRP A 107 6.70 -5.63 12.30
C TRP A 107 5.18 -5.70 12.47
N LEU A 108 4.48 -4.59 12.18
CA LEU A 108 3.02 -4.54 12.21
C LEU A 108 2.40 -5.55 11.24
N ILE A 109 2.90 -5.64 10.00
CA ILE A 109 2.46 -6.62 9.00
C ILE A 109 2.64 -8.04 9.53
N LEU A 110 3.82 -8.37 10.07
CA LEU A 110 4.09 -9.72 10.58
C LEU A 110 3.14 -10.09 11.73
N CYS A 111 2.98 -9.22 12.72
CA CYS A 111 2.05 -9.45 13.83
C CYS A 111 0.62 -9.67 13.33
N ALA A 112 0.17 -8.86 12.39
CA ALA A 112 -1.18 -8.94 11.87
C ALA A 112 -1.41 -10.17 10.98
N MET A 113 -0.42 -10.58 10.17
CA MET A 113 -0.47 -11.82 9.39
C MET A 113 -0.56 -13.06 10.31
N PHE A 114 0.22 -13.11 11.40
CA PHE A 114 0.12 -14.19 12.38
C PHE A 114 -1.25 -14.22 13.04
N PHE A 115 -1.75 -13.06 13.50
CA PHE A 115 -3.09 -12.93 14.07
C PHE A 115 -4.17 -13.41 13.09
N GLY A 116 -4.10 -12.95 11.85
CA GLY A 116 -5.01 -13.32 10.78
C GLY A 116 -5.03 -14.82 10.48
N GLY A 117 -3.85 -15.45 10.42
CA GLY A 117 -3.71 -16.90 10.26
C GLY A 117 -4.36 -17.68 11.40
N ILE A 118 -4.09 -17.29 12.66
CA ILE A 118 -4.68 -17.94 13.83
C ILE A 118 -6.20 -17.78 13.83
N MET A 119 -6.72 -16.58 13.56
CA MET A 119 -8.16 -16.34 13.49
C MET A 119 -8.86 -17.18 12.41
N GLN A 120 -8.19 -17.45 11.29
CA GLN A 120 -8.71 -18.32 10.24
C GLN A 120 -8.76 -19.78 10.70
N GLU A 121 -7.68 -20.29 11.28
CA GLU A 121 -7.59 -21.69 11.72
C GLU A 121 -8.54 -22.04 12.86
N ILE A 122 -8.79 -21.11 13.80
CA ILE A 122 -9.77 -21.34 14.89
C ILE A 122 -11.23 -21.17 14.45
N GLY A 123 -11.48 -20.80 13.18
CA GLY A 123 -12.83 -20.58 12.65
C GLY A 123 -13.54 -19.32 13.18
N ALA A 124 -12.85 -18.43 13.90
CA ALA A 124 -13.44 -17.20 14.44
C ALA A 124 -13.93 -16.27 13.31
N LEU A 125 -13.17 -16.17 12.22
CA LEU A 125 -13.56 -15.40 11.04
C LEU A 125 -14.86 -15.94 10.43
N GLN A 126 -15.00 -17.26 10.30
CA GLN A 126 -16.21 -17.89 9.78
C GLN A 126 -17.42 -17.59 10.68
N LYS A 127 -17.25 -17.68 12.01
CA LYS A 127 -18.34 -17.38 12.95
C LYS A 127 -18.82 -15.93 12.90
N ILE A 128 -17.88 -14.98 12.77
CA ILE A 128 -18.19 -13.55 12.56
C ILE A 128 -18.97 -13.38 11.25
N SER A 129 -18.57 -14.12 10.20
CA SER A 129 -19.21 -14.11 8.88
C SER A 129 -20.66 -14.53 8.93
N ASP A 130 -20.93 -15.69 9.51
CA ASP A 130 -22.29 -16.25 9.54
C ASP A 130 -23.25 -15.34 10.31
N THR A 131 -22.74 -14.70 11.37
CA THR A 131 -23.52 -13.75 12.19
C THR A 131 -23.88 -12.50 11.40
N LEU A 132 -22.92 -11.89 10.70
CA LEU A 132 -23.16 -10.68 9.91
C LEU A 132 -24.03 -10.96 8.66
N LEU A 133 -23.88 -12.13 8.04
CA LEU A 133 -24.67 -12.55 6.88
C LEU A 133 -26.15 -12.76 7.21
N SER A 134 -26.48 -13.17 8.43
CA SER A 134 -27.87 -13.39 8.87
C SER A 134 -28.75 -12.13 8.82
N VAL A 135 -28.12 -10.95 8.74
CA VAL A 135 -28.78 -9.63 8.75
C VAL A 135 -29.00 -9.07 7.33
N ALA A 136 -28.26 -9.54 6.31
CA ALA A 136 -28.20 -8.92 4.98
C ALA A 136 -29.25 -9.46 3.98
N LYS A 137 -30.53 -9.17 4.21
CA LYS A 137 -31.64 -9.70 3.39
C LYS A 137 -31.80 -9.04 2.01
N SER A 138 -31.41 -7.78 1.83
CA SER A 138 -31.52 -7.05 0.54
C SER A 138 -30.18 -6.96 -0.23
N THR A 139 -30.21 -6.62 -1.53
CA THR A 139 -28.99 -6.40 -2.33
C THR A 139 -28.18 -5.24 -1.74
N PHE A 140 -28.81 -4.09 -1.48
CA PHE A 140 -28.16 -2.98 -0.80
C PHE A 140 -27.56 -3.39 0.55
N GLY A 141 -28.31 -4.15 1.36
CA GLY A 141 -27.84 -4.64 2.65
C GLY A 141 -26.59 -5.51 2.51
N LEU A 142 -26.47 -6.30 1.44
CA LEU A 142 -25.27 -7.10 1.19
C LEU A 142 -24.04 -6.22 0.94
N PHE A 143 -24.13 -5.20 0.06
CA PHE A 143 -23.04 -4.25 -0.17
C PHE A 143 -22.72 -3.45 1.10
N ALA A 144 -23.73 -2.97 1.82
CA ALA A 144 -23.58 -2.24 3.06
C ALA A 144 -22.85 -3.06 4.12
N SER A 145 -23.24 -4.33 4.31
CA SER A 145 -22.58 -5.23 5.24
C SER A 145 -21.14 -5.52 4.82
N THR A 146 -20.86 -5.75 3.54
CA THR A 146 -19.48 -5.95 3.08
C THR A 146 -18.62 -4.71 3.31
N THR A 147 -19.10 -3.52 2.93
CA THR A 147 -18.40 -2.24 3.15
C THR A 147 -18.14 -1.99 4.62
N ALA A 148 -19.17 -2.12 5.48
CA ALA A 148 -19.03 -1.92 6.92
C ALA A 148 -18.04 -2.91 7.54
N THR A 149 -18.04 -4.17 7.07
CA THR A 149 -17.12 -5.20 7.55
C THR A 149 -15.68 -4.91 7.14
N CYS A 150 -15.45 -4.45 5.90
CA CYS A 150 -14.12 -4.04 5.45
C CYS A 150 -13.56 -2.88 6.29
N ILE A 151 -14.37 -1.85 6.53
CA ILE A 151 -14.00 -0.71 7.37
C ILE A 151 -13.75 -1.15 8.81
N PHE A 152 -14.61 -2.01 9.36
CA PHE A 152 -14.44 -2.58 10.69
C PHE A 152 -13.12 -3.34 10.81
N PHE A 153 -12.79 -4.20 9.85
CA PHE A 153 -11.50 -4.90 9.85
C PHE A 153 -10.34 -3.92 9.69
N ASN A 154 -10.40 -2.90 8.84
CA ASN A 154 -9.32 -1.91 8.79
C ASN A 154 -9.13 -1.15 10.11
N GLY A 155 -10.24 -0.89 10.81
CA GLY A 155 -10.21 -0.20 12.10
C GLY A 155 -9.82 -1.08 13.28
N THR A 156 -9.95 -2.40 13.18
CA THR A 156 -9.69 -3.33 14.32
C THR A 156 -8.52 -4.27 14.07
N ALA A 157 -8.41 -4.79 12.85
CA ALA A 157 -7.24 -5.51 12.37
C ALA A 157 -6.26 -4.50 11.76
N SER A 158 -5.09 -4.39 12.36
CA SER A 158 -3.99 -3.51 11.94
C SER A 158 -3.44 -3.75 10.53
N ASP A 159 -4.11 -4.52 9.69
CA ASP A 159 -3.61 -4.98 8.40
C ASP A 159 -4.70 -5.05 7.33
N GLN A 160 -4.35 -4.52 6.15
CA GLN A 160 -5.25 -4.42 5.01
C GLN A 160 -5.54 -5.78 4.37
N TYR A 161 -4.60 -6.74 4.41
CA TYR A 161 -4.83 -8.07 3.86
C TYR A 161 -6.00 -8.75 4.56
N LEU A 162 -6.13 -8.60 5.88
CA LEU A 162 -7.31 -9.10 6.60
C LEU A 162 -8.61 -8.39 6.22
N ALA A 163 -8.57 -7.07 6.03
CA ALA A 163 -9.74 -6.31 5.61
C ALA A 163 -10.24 -6.65 4.20
N ILE A 164 -9.42 -7.30 3.36
CA ILE A 164 -9.78 -7.72 2.00
C ILE A 164 -10.12 -9.21 1.94
N VAL A 165 -9.19 -10.07 2.39
CA VAL A 165 -9.30 -11.53 2.20
C VAL A 165 -10.39 -12.11 3.07
N VAL A 166 -10.54 -11.61 4.29
CA VAL A 166 -11.59 -12.09 5.17
C VAL A 166 -12.94 -11.76 4.53
N PRO A 167 -13.39 -10.49 4.38
CA PRO A 167 -14.71 -10.19 3.82
C PRO A 167 -14.94 -10.78 2.44
N GLY A 168 -13.89 -10.90 1.61
CA GLY A 168 -13.97 -11.58 0.33
C GLY A 168 -14.42 -13.04 0.46
N LYS A 169 -13.86 -13.81 1.39
CA LYS A 169 -14.32 -15.18 1.67
C LYS A 169 -15.69 -15.20 2.34
N MET A 170 -15.96 -14.30 3.30
CA MET A 170 -17.23 -14.25 4.03
C MET A 170 -18.42 -14.06 3.07
N TYR A 171 -18.32 -13.09 2.16
CA TYR A 171 -19.44 -12.63 1.34
C TYR A 171 -19.51 -13.30 -0.04
N GLN A 172 -18.51 -14.09 -0.45
CA GLN A 172 -18.46 -14.74 -1.76
C GLN A 172 -19.74 -15.52 -2.07
N LYS A 173 -20.14 -16.42 -1.16
CA LYS A 173 -21.35 -17.25 -1.33
C LYS A 173 -22.61 -16.40 -1.34
N ALA A 174 -22.70 -15.40 -0.47
CA ALA A 174 -23.88 -14.52 -0.40
C ALA A 174 -24.09 -13.68 -1.67
N PHE A 175 -23.00 -13.20 -2.30
CA PHE A 175 -23.09 -12.54 -3.61
C PHE A 175 -23.55 -13.51 -4.71
N GLN A 176 -23.03 -14.74 -4.71
CA GLN A 176 -23.44 -15.78 -5.65
C GLN A 176 -24.91 -16.17 -5.48
N ASP A 177 -25.37 -16.40 -4.25
CA ASP A 177 -26.75 -16.77 -3.92
C ASP A 177 -27.76 -15.69 -4.32
N LYS A 178 -27.34 -14.41 -4.37
CA LYS A 178 -28.14 -13.29 -4.91
C LYS A 178 -28.01 -13.10 -6.42
N GLY A 179 -27.34 -14.00 -7.12
CA GLY A 179 -27.16 -13.94 -8.56
C GLY A 179 -26.29 -12.75 -9.00
N LEU A 180 -25.36 -12.28 -8.16
CA LEU A 180 -24.45 -11.18 -8.48
C LEU A 180 -23.14 -11.70 -9.06
N ALA A 181 -22.61 -10.99 -10.04
CA ALA A 181 -21.31 -11.31 -10.63
C ALA A 181 -20.18 -11.03 -9.62
N PRO A 182 -19.08 -11.82 -9.64
CA PRO A 182 -17.98 -11.69 -8.66
C PRO A 182 -17.28 -10.34 -8.69
N GLU A 183 -17.33 -9.62 -9.81
CA GLU A 183 -16.76 -8.27 -9.96
C GLU A 183 -17.40 -7.27 -8.99
N ASN A 184 -18.66 -7.47 -8.59
CA ASN A 184 -19.30 -6.58 -7.61
C ASN A 184 -18.67 -6.73 -6.22
N LEU A 185 -18.39 -7.96 -5.80
CA LEU A 185 -17.71 -8.22 -4.53
C LEU A 185 -16.29 -7.67 -4.60
N SER A 186 -15.54 -8.02 -5.65
CA SER A 186 -14.17 -7.51 -5.85
C SER A 186 -14.12 -5.98 -5.79
N ARG A 187 -15.00 -5.29 -6.52
CA ARG A 187 -15.08 -3.83 -6.49
C ARG A 187 -15.43 -3.29 -5.10
N THR A 188 -16.38 -3.93 -4.40
CA THR A 188 -16.75 -3.51 -3.04
C THR A 188 -15.57 -3.64 -2.08
N LEU A 189 -14.78 -4.72 -2.19
CA LEU A 189 -13.57 -4.93 -1.38
C LEU A 189 -12.49 -3.87 -1.68
N GLU A 190 -12.29 -3.51 -2.94
CA GLU A 190 -11.34 -2.45 -3.30
C GLU A 190 -11.81 -1.09 -2.79
N ASP A 191 -13.07 -0.74 -3.06
CA ASP A 191 -13.64 0.57 -2.75
C ASP A 191 -13.85 0.79 -1.24
N SER A 192 -13.78 -0.25 -0.41
CA SER A 192 -13.97 -0.17 1.05
C SER A 192 -12.84 -0.76 1.89
N GLY A 193 -12.23 -1.87 1.49
CA GLY A 193 -11.10 -2.51 2.21
C GLY A 193 -9.76 -1.91 1.81
N THR A 194 -9.45 -1.84 0.52
CA THR A 194 -8.15 -1.32 0.05
C THR A 194 -7.97 0.15 0.42
N VAL A 195 -8.97 0.98 0.10
CA VAL A 195 -8.82 2.44 0.22
C VAL A 195 -8.98 2.96 1.65
N THR A 196 -9.68 2.27 2.55
CA THR A 196 -9.89 2.81 3.91
C THR A 196 -8.78 2.45 4.90
N SER A 197 -7.82 1.62 4.50
CA SER A 197 -6.70 1.19 5.37
C SER A 197 -5.89 2.38 5.89
N ILE A 198 -5.71 3.43 5.08
CA ILE A 198 -4.96 4.62 5.46
C ILE A 198 -5.67 5.50 6.48
N LEU A 199 -6.96 5.28 6.75
CA LEU A 199 -7.73 6.13 7.67
C LEU A 199 -7.45 5.80 9.14
N PHE A 200 -6.76 4.69 9.42
CA PHE A 200 -6.51 4.19 10.76
C PHE A 200 -5.00 4.19 11.09
N PRO A 201 -4.57 4.86 12.18
CA PRO A 201 -3.14 5.07 12.45
C PRO A 201 -2.37 3.77 12.76
N TRP A 202 -3.04 2.79 13.36
CA TRP A 202 -2.48 1.48 13.68
C TRP A 202 -2.62 0.48 12.53
N ASN A 203 -3.15 0.88 11.38
CA ASN A 203 -3.16 0.04 10.19
C ASN A 203 -1.89 0.29 9.37
N THR A 204 -1.37 -0.77 8.74
CA THR A 204 -0.20 -0.72 7.84
C THR A 204 -0.22 0.45 6.85
N GLY A 205 -1.36 0.70 6.19
CA GLY A 205 -1.51 1.81 5.24
C GLY A 205 -1.40 3.17 5.94
N GLY A 206 -2.04 3.32 7.09
CA GLY A 206 -2.04 4.57 7.85
C GLY A 206 -0.65 4.90 8.43
N ALA A 207 0.03 3.88 8.96
CA ALA A 207 1.40 3.99 9.46
C ALA A 207 2.39 4.38 8.36
N TYR A 208 2.26 3.78 7.17
CA TYR A 208 3.11 4.13 6.02
C TYR A 208 2.88 5.58 5.56
N GLN A 209 1.63 6.01 5.41
CA GLN A 209 1.31 7.37 4.97
C GLN A 209 1.72 8.42 5.99
N SER A 210 1.45 8.18 7.28
CA SER A 210 1.86 9.10 8.36
C SER A 210 3.38 9.28 8.38
N LYS A 211 4.14 8.20 8.20
CA LYS A 211 5.61 8.27 8.12
C LYS A 211 6.11 8.99 6.88
N THR A 212 5.47 8.73 5.73
CA THR A 212 5.89 9.31 4.44
C THR A 212 5.58 10.80 4.37
N LEU A 213 4.41 11.22 4.87
CA LEU A 213 3.98 12.61 4.89
C LEU A 213 4.56 13.42 6.05
N GLY A 214 5.09 12.74 7.09
CA GLY A 214 5.62 13.40 8.28
C GLY A 214 4.57 14.01 9.21
N VAL A 215 3.29 13.69 9.01
CA VAL A 215 2.15 14.20 9.80
C VAL A 215 1.34 13.05 10.38
N ALA A 216 0.64 13.28 11.50
CA ALA A 216 -0.17 12.25 12.12
C ALA A 216 -1.35 11.85 11.22
N THR A 217 -1.86 10.62 11.39
CA THR A 217 -3.02 10.14 10.60
C THR A 217 -4.25 11.04 10.76
N GLY A 218 -4.52 11.51 11.96
CA GLY A 218 -5.64 12.42 12.23
C GLY A 218 -5.55 13.77 11.51
N GLU A 219 -4.36 14.17 11.05
CA GLU A 219 -4.16 15.42 10.31
C GLU A 219 -4.44 15.23 8.82
N TYR A 220 -3.87 14.21 8.19
CA TYR A 220 -4.05 14.00 6.75
C TYR A 220 -5.38 13.35 6.38
N VAL A 221 -6.03 12.64 7.32
CA VAL A 221 -7.26 11.85 7.03
C VAL A 221 -8.37 12.70 6.41
N TRP A 222 -8.48 13.96 6.81
CA TRP A 222 -9.49 14.90 6.31
C TRP A 222 -9.24 15.37 4.87
N PHE A 223 -8.01 15.20 4.37
CA PHE A 223 -7.62 15.51 3.00
C PHE A 223 -7.61 14.27 2.10
N ALA A 224 -7.78 13.06 2.67
CA ALA A 224 -7.86 11.80 1.95
C ALA A 224 -9.25 11.59 1.31
N PHE A 225 -9.71 12.55 0.51
CA PHE A 225 -11.07 12.60 -0.04
C PHE A 225 -11.46 11.33 -0.80
N PHE A 226 -10.56 10.80 -1.63
CA PHE A 226 -10.80 9.56 -2.37
C PHE A 226 -11.13 8.39 -1.43
N ASN A 227 -10.34 8.25 -0.36
CA ASN A 227 -10.45 7.16 0.60
C ASN A 227 -11.71 7.28 1.47
N LEU A 228 -12.14 8.52 1.78
CA LEU A 228 -13.39 8.79 2.50
C LEU A 228 -14.63 8.62 1.63
N ILE A 229 -14.58 9.05 0.37
CA ILE A 229 -15.73 9.09 -0.54
C ILE A 229 -15.97 7.74 -1.21
N SER A 230 -14.92 6.98 -1.52
CA SER A 230 -15.02 5.71 -2.26
C SER A 230 -16.02 4.70 -1.65
N PRO A 231 -16.00 4.41 -0.34
CA PRO A 231 -16.98 3.51 0.27
C PRO A 231 -18.41 4.04 0.14
N ILE A 232 -18.60 5.35 0.27
CA ILE A 232 -19.90 6.02 0.14
C ILE A 232 -20.43 5.87 -1.29
N MET A 233 -19.56 6.05 -2.29
CA MET A 233 -19.92 5.88 -3.70
C MET A 233 -20.37 4.46 -4.01
N THR A 234 -19.72 3.45 -3.44
CA THR A 234 -20.16 2.05 -3.57
C THR A 234 -21.57 1.83 -3.02
N LEU A 235 -21.88 2.41 -1.86
CA LEU A 235 -23.22 2.32 -1.28
C LEU A 235 -24.27 3.06 -2.11
N ILE A 236 -23.95 4.24 -2.64
CA ILE A 236 -24.83 4.99 -3.54
C ILE A 236 -25.13 4.17 -4.79
N PHE A 237 -24.11 3.57 -5.41
CA PHE A 237 -24.29 2.76 -6.61
C PHE A 237 -25.11 1.49 -6.33
N ALA A 238 -24.91 0.86 -5.17
CA ALA A 238 -25.71 -0.28 -4.74
C ALA A 238 -27.18 0.12 -4.45
N TYR A 239 -27.42 1.29 -3.84
CA TYR A 239 -28.76 1.79 -3.52
C TYR A 239 -29.58 2.08 -4.77
N PHE A 240 -29.00 2.80 -5.74
CA PHE A 240 -29.65 3.11 -7.01
C PHE A 240 -29.56 1.99 -8.05
N ASN A 241 -28.94 0.85 -7.70
CA ASN A 241 -28.72 -0.29 -8.58
C ASN A 241 -28.01 0.08 -9.90
N ILE A 242 -27.02 0.98 -9.81
CA ILE A 242 -26.26 1.48 -10.96
C ILE A 242 -25.10 0.52 -11.26
N LYS A 243 -25.10 -0.07 -12.46
CA LYS A 243 -24.04 -0.96 -12.95
C LYS A 243 -23.75 -2.18 -12.05
N ILE A 244 -24.75 -2.66 -11.30
CA ILE A 244 -24.65 -3.90 -10.53
C ILE A 244 -24.79 -5.10 -11.49
N ARG A 245 -23.70 -5.83 -11.71
CA ARG A 245 -23.69 -6.95 -12.66
C ARG A 245 -24.35 -8.18 -12.05
N LYS A 246 -25.22 -8.85 -12.80
CA LYS A 246 -25.79 -10.15 -12.42
C LYS A 246 -25.01 -11.27 -13.08
N LEU A 247 -25.03 -12.46 -12.47
CA LEU A 247 -24.52 -13.68 -13.10
C LEU A 247 -25.23 -13.88 -14.43
N VAL A 248 -24.46 -14.18 -15.47
CA VAL A 248 -25.01 -14.56 -16.77
C VAL A 248 -25.66 -15.93 -16.58
N THR A 249 -26.98 -15.96 -16.42
CA THR A 249 -27.71 -17.23 -16.53
C THR A 249 -27.53 -17.69 -17.97
N LYS A 250 -26.73 -18.74 -18.18
CA LYS A 250 -26.73 -19.45 -19.45
C LYS A 250 -28.16 -19.97 -19.59
N LYS A 251 -28.96 -19.40 -20.51
CA LYS A 251 -30.25 -19.98 -20.88
C LYS A 251 -29.95 -21.43 -21.23
N SER A 252 -30.46 -22.36 -20.41
CA SER A 252 -30.58 -23.74 -20.84
C SER A 252 -31.51 -23.70 -22.05
N GLU A 253 -30.93 -23.83 -23.24
CA GLU A 253 -31.69 -24.18 -24.44
C GLU A 253 -32.35 -25.52 -24.13
N VAL A 254 -33.68 -25.46 -23.96
CA VAL A 254 -34.57 -26.61 -23.94
C VAL A 254 -34.94 -26.91 -25.39
#